data_AF-A0A1P8M708-F1
#
_entry.id   AF-A0A1P8M708-F1
#
_cell.length_a   1.000
_cell.length_b   1.000
_cell.length_c   1.000
_cell.angle_alpha   90.00
_cell.angle_beta   90.00
_cell.angle_gamma   90.00
#
_symmetry.space_group_name_H-M   'P 1'
#
loop_
_entity.id
_entity.type
_entity.pdbx_description
1 polymer ?
#
loop_
_entity_poly.entity_id
_entity_poly.type
_entity_poly.pdbx_seq_one_letter_code
_entity_poly.pdbx_strand_id
1 'polypeptide(L)'
;MSNQYHLADGSPRYGHRTEASPAGIASPATVRVEEAAEGAARLGLDDMAAAIDRRLGSAWADTQAPALAALRQDNPEELAAARELVKLHLGSQRQWRLKAQAVRDQQLAGLVARRKASGSAREILALRLGLLLVLIAPPAYIVATDQENYAKLLIVGIICLVAALAGGHFLTIRARVPVMPVIRGPWLNELREDIVNATLVAILQNKGVALDARTVAAGRCGWESIQAASKAVAALHG
;
A
#
# COMPACT_ATOMS: atom_id res chain seq x y z
N MET A 1 24.62 -50.23 -35.01
CA MET A 1 25.10 -48.90 -35.42
C MET A 1 24.70 -47.91 -34.34
N SER A 2 25.66 -47.11 -33.92
CA SER A 2 25.81 -46.63 -32.55
C SER A 2 25.09 -45.31 -32.28
N ASN A 3 24.55 -45.19 -31.07
CA ASN A 3 23.81 -44.06 -30.52
C ASN A 3 24.56 -42.73 -30.67
N GLN A 4 24.08 -41.89 -31.59
CA GLN A 4 24.65 -40.58 -31.92
C GLN A 4 24.10 -39.43 -31.05
N TYR A 5 23.72 -39.70 -29.79
CA TYR A 5 22.94 -38.77 -28.96
C TYR A 5 23.57 -38.34 -27.63
N HIS A 6 24.81 -38.73 -27.33
CA HIS A 6 25.50 -38.33 -26.09
C HIS A 6 26.82 -37.59 -26.36
N LEU A 7 27.10 -36.58 -25.54
CA LEU A 7 28.41 -35.92 -25.47
C LEU A 7 29.45 -36.87 -24.86
N ALA A 8 30.74 -36.56 -25.01
CA ALA A 8 31.85 -37.42 -24.58
C ALA A 8 31.90 -37.68 -23.06
N ASP A 9 31.17 -36.89 -22.27
CA ASP A 9 30.99 -37.02 -20.82
C ASP A 9 29.73 -37.82 -20.43
N GLY A 10 28.99 -38.35 -21.40
CA GLY A 10 27.74 -39.10 -21.18
C GLY A 10 26.51 -38.23 -20.95
N SER A 11 26.62 -36.90 -21.02
CA SER A 11 25.47 -36.01 -20.87
C SER A 11 24.61 -35.95 -22.15
N PRO A 12 23.26 -35.89 -22.04
CA PRO A 12 22.39 -35.73 -23.20
C PRO A 12 22.53 -34.31 -23.79
N ARG A 13 22.72 -34.22 -25.12
CA ARG A 13 22.99 -32.95 -25.82
C ARG A 13 21.80 -31.98 -25.90
N TYR A 14 20.60 -32.43 -25.55
CA TYR A 14 19.40 -31.61 -25.49
C TYR A 14 18.68 -31.89 -24.16
N GLY A 15 18.38 -30.82 -23.41
CA GLY A 15 17.74 -30.90 -22.10
C GLY A 15 16.39 -31.61 -22.16
N HIS A 16 16.15 -32.49 -21.19
CA HIS A 16 14.86 -33.13 -20.99
C HIS A 16 13.77 -32.07 -20.79
N ARG A 17 12.73 -32.09 -21.64
CA ARG A 17 11.41 -31.60 -21.23
C ARG A 17 10.95 -32.53 -20.12
N THR A 18 10.88 -32.01 -18.90
CA THR A 18 10.14 -32.65 -17.81
C THR A 18 8.69 -32.75 -18.25
N GLU A 19 8.26 -33.96 -18.64
CA GLU A 19 6.84 -34.29 -18.68
C GLU A 19 6.29 -34.09 -17.26
N ALA A 20 5.34 -33.17 -17.12
CA ALA A 20 4.64 -32.96 -15.88
C ALA A 20 3.88 -34.26 -15.53
N SER A 21 4.37 -34.93 -14.49
CA SER A 21 3.69 -36.02 -13.78
C SER A 21 2.22 -35.65 -13.53
N PRO A 22 1.26 -36.59 -13.66
CA PRO A 22 -0.16 -36.29 -13.49
C PRO A 22 -0.36 -35.66 -12.11
N ALA A 23 -0.94 -34.46 -12.13
CA ALA A 23 -1.26 -33.69 -10.94
C ALA A 23 -2.02 -34.57 -9.96
N GLY A 24 -1.35 -34.93 -8.86
CA GLY A 24 -2.02 -35.41 -7.67
C GLY A 24 -3.11 -34.40 -7.32
N ILE A 25 -4.30 -34.91 -7.05
CA ILE A 25 -5.44 -34.15 -6.56
C ILE A 25 -4.93 -33.31 -5.40
N ALA A 26 -4.78 -32.00 -5.64
CA ALA A 26 -4.41 -31.07 -4.60
C ALA A 26 -5.54 -31.15 -3.57
N SER A 27 -5.24 -31.64 -2.36
CA SER A 27 -6.15 -31.49 -1.23
C SER A 27 -6.62 -30.04 -1.20
N PRO A 28 -7.93 -29.77 -1.07
CA PRO A 28 -8.41 -28.40 -1.01
C PRO A 28 -7.68 -27.72 0.13
N ALA A 29 -6.83 -26.74 -0.19
CA ALA A 29 -6.22 -25.91 0.81
C ALA A 29 -7.37 -25.36 1.66
N THR A 30 -7.41 -25.72 2.93
CA THR A 30 -8.40 -25.21 3.87
C THR A 30 -8.22 -23.71 3.92
N VAL A 31 -9.10 -22.98 3.23
CA VAL A 31 -9.05 -21.52 3.18
C VAL A 31 -9.29 -21.03 4.60
N ARG A 32 -8.27 -20.42 5.22
CA ARG A 32 -8.42 -19.88 6.56
C ARG A 32 -9.33 -18.65 6.49
N VAL A 33 -10.45 -18.70 7.22
CA VAL A 33 -11.46 -17.64 7.24
C VAL A 33 -10.86 -16.26 7.55
N GLU A 34 -9.86 -16.23 8.43
CA GLU A 34 -9.21 -15.01 8.90
C GLU A 34 -8.11 -14.49 7.96
N GLU A 35 -7.70 -15.26 6.95
CA GLU A 35 -6.51 -14.97 6.14
C GLU A 35 -6.52 -13.56 5.53
N ALA A 36 -7.67 -13.16 4.98
CA ALA A 36 -7.81 -11.84 4.37
C ALA A 36 -7.74 -10.70 5.40
N ALA A 37 -8.39 -10.87 6.56
CA ALA A 37 -8.43 -9.85 7.60
C ALA A 37 -7.08 -9.72 8.33
N GLU A 38 -6.45 -10.85 8.67
CA GLU A 38 -5.10 -10.90 9.25
C GLU A 38 -4.06 -10.34 8.27
N GLY A 39 -4.13 -10.73 7.00
CA GLY A 39 -3.24 -10.24 5.96
C GLY A 39 -3.39 -8.73 5.78
N ALA A 40 -4.63 -8.23 5.72
CA ALA A 40 -4.90 -6.81 5.59
C ALA A 40 -4.42 -5.97 6.78
N ALA A 41 -4.37 -6.55 7.98
CA ALA A 41 -3.85 -5.89 9.17
C ALA A 41 -2.32 -5.66 9.12
N ARG A 42 -1.60 -6.40 8.27
CA ARG A 42 -0.15 -6.30 8.09
C ARG A 42 0.27 -5.33 6.99
N LEU A 43 -0.67 -4.79 6.22
CA LEU A 43 -0.38 -3.86 5.13
C LEU A 43 0.18 -2.54 5.67
N GLY A 44 1.28 -2.08 5.09
CA GLY A 44 1.81 -0.73 5.28
C GLY A 44 1.07 0.31 4.43
N LEU A 45 1.33 1.59 4.69
CA LEU A 45 0.72 2.68 3.90
C LEU A 45 1.09 2.60 2.41
N ASP A 46 2.31 2.18 2.07
CA ASP A 46 2.75 2.07 0.68
C ASP A 46 2.06 0.89 -0.03
N ASP A 47 1.81 -0.22 0.69
CA ASP A 47 1.00 -1.34 0.19
C ASP A 47 -0.44 -0.92 -0.10
N MET A 48 -1.06 -0.17 0.83
CA MET A 48 -2.43 0.33 0.67
C MET A 48 -2.54 1.29 -0.51
N ALA A 49 -1.56 2.18 -0.70
CA ALA A 49 -1.53 3.10 -1.82
C ALA A 49 -1.44 2.34 -3.15
N ALA A 50 -0.50 1.40 -3.26
CA ALA A 50 -0.34 0.57 -4.45
C ALA A 50 -1.59 -0.28 -4.73
N ALA A 51 -2.26 -0.79 -3.69
CA ALA A 51 -3.51 -1.52 -3.82
C ALA A 51 -4.65 -0.64 -4.35
N ILE A 52 -4.74 0.62 -3.89
CA ILE A 52 -5.71 1.59 -4.41
C ILE A 52 -5.43 1.91 -5.86
N ASP A 53 -4.19 2.22 -6.22
CA ASP A 53 -3.81 2.54 -7.60
C ASP A 53 -4.15 1.36 -8.54
N ARG A 54 -3.84 0.13 -8.11
CA ARG A 54 -4.19 -1.07 -8.86
C ARG A 54 -5.70 -1.27 -8.98
N ARG A 55 -6.46 -1.01 -7.92
CA ARG A 55 -7.93 -1.10 -7.93
C ARG A 55 -8.53 -0.08 -8.90
N LEU A 56 -8.08 1.17 -8.85
CA LEU A 56 -8.54 2.25 -9.74
C LEU A 56 -8.20 1.96 -11.21
N GLY A 57 -7.11 1.25 -11.50
CA GLY A 57 -6.77 0.81 -12.85
C GLY A 57 -7.47 -0.46 -13.32
N SER A 58 -8.35 -1.06 -12.51
CA SER A 58 -8.94 -2.36 -12.79
C SER A 58 -10.41 -2.27 -13.20
N ALA A 59 -10.75 -2.77 -14.39
CA ALA A 59 -12.13 -2.76 -14.90
C ALA A 59 -13.14 -3.50 -14.01
N TRP A 60 -12.71 -4.48 -13.20
CA TRP A 60 -13.60 -5.17 -12.26
C TRP A 60 -14.08 -4.27 -11.11
N ALA A 61 -13.36 -3.18 -10.83
CA ALA A 61 -13.69 -2.26 -9.73
C ALA A 61 -14.77 -1.25 -10.10
N ASP A 62 -15.03 -1.05 -11.40
CA ASP A 62 -15.99 -0.06 -11.92
C ASP A 62 -17.45 -0.49 -11.73
N THR A 63 -17.72 -1.79 -11.78
CA THR A 63 -19.08 -2.34 -11.68
C THR A 63 -19.09 -3.57 -10.79
N GLN A 64 -20.00 -3.59 -9.82
CA GLN A 64 -20.15 -4.74 -8.95
C GLN A 64 -20.60 -5.97 -9.74
N ALA A 65 -19.89 -7.08 -9.58
CA ALA A 65 -20.27 -8.35 -10.18
C ALA A 65 -21.67 -8.79 -9.66
N PRO A 66 -22.65 -9.05 -10.55
CA PRO A 66 -24.01 -9.43 -10.13
C PRO A 66 -24.05 -10.66 -9.22
N ALA A 67 -23.18 -11.64 -9.49
CA ALA A 67 -23.07 -12.86 -8.67
C ALA A 67 -22.62 -12.57 -7.23
N LEU A 68 -21.71 -11.62 -7.04
CA LEU A 68 -21.28 -11.20 -5.70
C LEU A 68 -22.37 -10.39 -4.99
N ALA A 69 -23.14 -9.59 -5.73
CA ALA A 69 -24.28 -8.87 -5.16
C ALA A 69 -25.36 -9.85 -4.66
N ALA A 70 -25.71 -10.86 -5.45
CA ALA A 70 -26.62 -11.93 -5.05
C ALA A 70 -26.09 -12.69 -3.82
N LEU A 71 -24.83 -13.09 -3.84
CA LEU A 71 -24.20 -13.78 -2.70
C LEU A 71 -24.35 -13.04 -1.38
N ARG A 72 -24.20 -11.71 -1.39
CA ARG A 72 -24.35 -10.87 -0.19
C ARG A 72 -25.80 -10.75 0.28
N GLN A 73 -26.75 -10.74 -0.66
CA GLN A 73 -28.18 -10.68 -0.34
C GLN A 73 -28.67 -12.01 0.22
N ASP A 74 -28.18 -13.12 -0.32
CA ASP A 74 -28.59 -14.47 0.08
C ASP A 74 -27.97 -14.91 1.43
N ASN A 75 -26.87 -14.28 1.86
CA ASN A 75 -26.12 -14.67 3.05
C ASN A 75 -25.85 -13.47 3.99
N PRO A 76 -26.90 -12.83 4.56
CA PRO A 76 -26.73 -11.62 5.38
C PRO A 76 -26.04 -11.90 6.72
N GLU A 77 -26.23 -13.08 7.30
CA GLU A 77 -25.62 -13.48 8.57
C GLU A 77 -24.11 -13.70 8.42
N GLU A 78 -23.69 -14.41 7.37
CA GLU A 78 -22.28 -14.62 7.04
C GLU A 78 -21.59 -13.31 6.65
N LEU A 79 -22.30 -12.42 5.95
CA LEU A 79 -21.80 -11.10 5.64
C LEU A 79 -21.59 -10.26 6.92
N ALA A 80 -22.51 -10.34 7.88
CA ALA A 80 -22.33 -9.70 9.19
C ALA A 80 -21.14 -10.29 9.95
N ALA A 81 -20.99 -11.61 9.95
CA ALA A 81 -19.84 -12.30 10.55
C ALA A 81 -18.52 -11.88 9.90
N ALA A 82 -18.47 -11.80 8.56
CA ALA A 82 -17.30 -11.32 7.83
C ALA A 82 -16.94 -9.87 8.20
N ARG A 83 -17.94 -8.99 8.31
CA ARG A 83 -17.73 -7.59 8.71
C ARG A 83 -17.21 -7.46 10.13
N GLU A 84 -17.75 -8.22 11.08
CA GLU A 84 -17.26 -8.19 12.46
C GLU A 84 -15.84 -8.76 12.56
N LEU A 85 -15.50 -9.81 11.82
CA LEU A 85 -14.13 -10.33 11.75
C LEU A 85 -13.16 -9.28 11.18
N VAL A 86 -13.51 -8.64 10.06
CA VAL A 86 -12.68 -7.57 9.48
C VAL A 86 -12.54 -6.39 10.45
N LYS A 87 -13.61 -6.03 11.15
CA LYS A 87 -13.59 -4.96 12.16
C LYS A 87 -12.74 -5.34 13.38
N LEU A 88 -12.72 -6.60 13.79
CA LEU A 88 -11.87 -7.09 14.87
C LEU A 88 -10.38 -6.87 14.54
N HIS A 89 -9.95 -7.22 13.33
CA HIS A 89 -8.56 -7.08 12.91
C HIS A 89 -8.18 -5.63 12.55
N LEU A 90 -9.02 -4.94 11.79
CA LEU A 90 -8.69 -3.63 11.23
C LEU A 90 -9.12 -2.46 12.13
N GLY A 91 -10.14 -2.64 12.96
CA GLY A 91 -10.73 -1.57 13.76
C GLY A 91 -11.51 -0.57 12.89
N SER A 92 -11.54 0.70 13.32
CA SER A 92 -12.02 1.81 12.50
C SER A 92 -11.04 2.15 11.37
N GLN A 93 -11.48 2.89 10.34
CA GLN A 93 -10.58 3.37 9.28
C GLN A 93 -9.36 4.11 9.82
N ARG A 94 -9.56 4.96 10.84
CA ARG A 94 -8.48 5.71 11.47
C ARG A 94 -7.49 4.78 12.16
N GLN A 95 -7.98 3.78 12.88
CA GLN A 95 -7.12 2.79 13.53
C GLN A 95 -6.33 1.98 12.50
N TRP A 96 -6.96 1.57 11.40
CA TRP A 96 -6.28 0.83 10.33
C TRP A 96 -5.18 1.66 9.68
N ARG A 97 -5.43 2.95 9.40
CA ARG A 97 -4.41 3.88 8.89
C ARG A 97 -3.24 4.05 9.85
N LEU A 98 -3.50 4.18 11.14
CA LEU A 98 -2.45 4.30 12.15
C LEU A 98 -1.60 3.02 12.22
N LYS A 99 -2.23 1.84 12.14
CA LYS A 99 -1.51 0.56 12.05
C LYS A 99 -0.62 0.50 10.80
N ALA A 100 -1.16 0.89 9.64
CA ALA A 100 -0.42 0.93 8.39
C ALA A 100 0.76 1.92 8.42
N GLN A 101 0.58 3.05 9.11
CA GLN A 101 1.63 4.02 9.32
C GLN A 101 2.76 3.43 10.18
N ALA A 102 2.42 2.72 11.26
CA ALA A 102 3.40 2.06 12.10
C ALA A 102 4.21 1.00 11.34
N VAL A 103 3.56 0.20 10.48
CA VAL A 103 4.24 -0.78 9.61
C VAL A 103 5.22 -0.08 8.68
N ARG A 104 4.81 1.02 8.05
CA ARG A 104 5.68 1.80 7.17
C ARG A 104 6.85 2.43 7.92
N ASP A 105 6.61 2.99 9.10
CA ASP A 105 7.66 3.57 9.93
C ASP A 105 8.70 2.51 10.33
N GLN A 106 8.25 1.28 10.60
CA GLN A 106 9.13 0.14 10.85
C GLN A 106 9.96 -0.23 9.61
N GLN A 107 9.34 -0.29 8.42
CA GLN A 107 10.04 -0.55 7.16
C GLN A 107 11.09 0.54 6.85
N LEU A 108 10.77 1.80 7.15
CA LEU A 108 11.68 2.93 6.93
C LEU A 108 12.73 3.10 8.03
N ALA A 109 12.61 2.41 9.18
CA ALA A 109 13.48 2.60 10.33
C ALA A 109 14.96 2.39 10.00
N GLY A 110 15.29 1.38 9.20
CA GLY A 110 16.67 1.11 8.76
C GLY A 110 17.24 2.20 7.85
N LEU A 111 16.41 2.79 6.97
CA LEU A 111 16.79 3.92 6.13
C LEU A 111 17.01 5.18 6.98
N VAL A 112 16.12 5.44 7.94
CA VAL A 112 16.25 6.56 8.89
C VAL A 112 17.51 6.41 9.74
N ALA A 113 17.81 5.21 10.24
CA ALA A 113 19.01 4.93 11.01
C ALA A 113 20.29 5.20 10.20
N ARG A 114 20.37 4.73 8.96
CA ARG A 114 21.51 5.01 8.05
C ARG A 114 21.70 6.51 7.83
N ARG A 115 20.62 7.27 7.65
CA ARG A 115 20.68 8.74 7.48
C ARG A 115 21.09 9.49 8.75
N LYS A 116 20.68 9.00 9.91
CA LYS A 116 21.14 9.55 11.20
C LYS A 116 22.65 9.33 11.36
N ALA A 117 23.14 8.14 11.02
CA ALA A 117 24.56 7.81 11.08
C ALA A 117 25.40 8.63 10.08
N SER A 118 24.86 8.94 8.89
CA SER A 118 25.57 9.73 7.87
C SER A 118 25.58 11.24 8.12
N GLY A 119 25.06 11.72 9.27
CA GLY A 119 25.00 13.15 9.61
C GLY A 119 24.00 13.99 8.80
N SER A 120 23.38 13.42 7.76
CA SER A 120 22.48 14.14 6.85
C SER A 120 21.25 14.69 7.58
N ALA A 121 20.80 14.01 8.65
CA ALA A 121 19.69 14.47 9.47
C ALA A 121 19.96 15.82 10.15
N ARG A 122 21.19 16.07 10.62
CA ARG A 122 21.58 17.34 11.26
C ARG A 122 21.70 18.46 10.23
N GLU A 123 22.26 18.17 9.07
CA GLU A 123 22.36 19.13 7.96
C GLU A 123 20.98 19.59 7.50
N ILE A 124 20.04 18.66 7.32
CA ILE A 124 18.65 18.97 6.93
C ILE A 124 17.95 19.80 8.01
N LEU A 125 18.16 19.48 9.29
CA LEU A 125 17.61 20.24 10.41
C LEU A 125 18.14 21.67 10.43
N ALA A 126 19.46 21.84 10.28
CA ALA A 126 20.09 23.17 10.23
C ALA A 126 19.56 24.01 9.06
N LEU A 127 19.44 23.41 7.88
CA LEU A 127 18.88 24.09 6.71
C LEU A 127 17.40 24.48 6.90
N ARG A 128 16.58 23.64 7.55
CA ARG A 128 15.19 23.97 7.88
C ARG A 128 15.10 25.13 8.88
N LEU A 129 15.94 25.12 9.92
CA LEU A 129 16.00 26.23 10.88
C LEU A 129 16.48 27.52 10.23
N GLY A 130 17.50 27.44 9.36
CA GLY A 130 17.98 28.58 8.58
C GLY A 130 16.88 29.17 7.69
N LEU A 131 16.12 28.32 6.98
CA LEU A 131 14.99 28.78 6.16
C LEU A 131 13.91 29.45 7.01
N LEU A 132 13.56 28.89 8.18
CA LEU A 132 12.59 29.51 9.09
C LEU A 132 13.05 30.89 9.56
N LEU A 133 14.33 31.04 9.93
CA LEU A 133 14.89 32.33 10.35
C LEU A 133 14.83 33.36 9.21
N VAL A 134 15.21 32.97 7.99
CA VAL A 134 15.17 33.85 6.81
C VAL A 134 13.74 34.27 6.46
N LEU A 135 12.74 33.44 6.72
CA LEU A 135 11.34 33.76 6.45
C LEU A 135 10.70 34.67 7.51
N ILE A 136 11.16 34.58 8.77
CA ILE A 136 10.58 35.33 9.90
C ILE A 136 11.29 36.66 10.13
N ALA A 137 12.62 36.70 9.98
CA ALA A 137 13.42 37.87 10.35
C ALA A 137 13.08 39.15 9.55
N PRO A 138 12.91 39.12 8.21
CA PRO A 138 12.61 40.33 7.44
C PRO A 138 11.23 40.93 7.76
N PRO A 139 10.12 40.15 7.81
CA PRO A 139 8.84 40.68 8.25
C PRO A 139 8.88 41.23 9.68
N ALA A 140 9.49 40.50 10.62
CA ALA A 140 9.60 40.93 12.02
C ALA A 140 10.39 42.24 12.16
N TYR A 141 11.48 42.40 11.40
CA TYR A 141 12.26 43.63 11.38
C TYR A 141 11.45 44.83 10.86
N ILE A 142 10.67 44.65 9.79
CA ILE A 142 9.84 45.72 9.23
C ILE A 142 8.72 46.10 10.20
N VAL A 143 8.06 45.13 10.83
CA VAL A 143 7.06 45.40 11.89
C VAL A 143 7.69 46.14 13.08
N ALA A 144 8.97 45.89 13.38
CA ALA A 144 9.64 46.58 14.49
C ALA A 144 10.12 48.00 14.14
N THR A 145 10.37 48.31 12.86
CA THR A 145 11.04 49.55 12.43
C THR A 145 10.18 50.49 11.58
N ASP A 146 9.15 49.98 10.90
CA ASP A 146 8.42 50.66 9.82
C ASP A 146 6.93 50.24 9.80
N GLN A 147 6.26 50.36 10.95
CA GLN A 147 4.90 49.82 11.18
C GLN A 147 3.83 50.29 10.19
N GLU A 148 3.94 51.52 9.69
CA GLU A 148 2.94 52.12 8.80
C GLU A 148 3.21 51.85 7.32
N ASN A 149 4.35 51.24 6.98
CA ASN A 149 4.74 50.99 5.59
C ASN A 149 4.20 49.64 5.08
N TYR A 150 2.88 49.58 4.91
CA TYR A 150 2.17 48.39 4.44
C TYR A 150 2.65 47.90 3.07
N ALA A 151 3.08 48.81 2.18
CA ALA A 151 3.60 48.45 0.87
C ALA A 151 4.90 47.63 0.96
N LYS A 152 5.85 48.05 1.80
CA LYS A 152 7.11 47.35 2.06
C LYS A 152 6.86 45.98 2.69
N LEU A 153 5.90 45.91 3.61
CA LEU A 153 5.50 44.67 4.28
C LEU A 153 4.85 43.67 3.30
N LEU A 154 4.02 44.15 2.37
CA LEU A 154 3.42 43.34 1.32
C LEU A 154 4.46 42.79 0.33
N ILE A 155 5.41 43.63 -0.11
CA ILE A 155 6.49 43.20 -1.01
C ILE A 155 7.35 42.12 -0.35
N VAL A 156 7.75 42.33 0.91
CA VAL A 156 8.53 41.32 1.65
C VAL A 156 7.71 40.05 1.90
N GLY A 157 6.42 40.18 2.18
CA GLY A 157 5.50 39.03 2.27
C GLY A 157 5.50 38.19 1.01
N ILE A 158 5.41 38.80 -0.18
CA ILE A 158 5.48 38.10 -1.47
C ILE A 158 6.84 37.40 -1.65
N ILE A 159 7.94 38.10 -1.35
CA ILE A 159 9.30 37.53 -1.46
C ILE A 159 9.46 36.33 -0.52
N CYS A 160 9.03 36.45 0.74
CA CYS A 160 9.05 35.35 1.70
C CYS A 160 8.19 34.17 1.22
N LEU A 161 7.03 34.41 0.60
CA LEU A 161 6.18 33.35 0.08
C LEU A 161 6.85 32.59 -1.07
N VAL A 162 7.47 33.30 -2.02
CA VAL A 162 8.27 32.69 -3.10
C VAL A 162 9.47 31.92 -2.52
N ALA A 163 10.19 32.50 -1.57
CA ALA A 163 11.33 31.86 -0.91
C ALA A 163 10.91 30.61 -0.11
N ALA A 164 9.73 30.61 0.51
CA ALA A 164 9.19 29.46 1.22
C ALA A 164 8.85 28.32 0.25
N LEU A 165 8.24 28.63 -0.90
CA LEU A 165 7.92 27.64 -1.92
C LEU A 165 9.20 27.03 -2.53
N ALA A 166 10.13 27.88 -2.99
CA ALA A 166 11.36 27.42 -3.64
C ALA A 166 12.32 26.74 -2.63
N GLY A 167 12.54 27.37 -1.48
CA GLY A 167 13.39 26.83 -0.41
C GLY A 167 12.81 25.55 0.19
N GLY A 168 11.49 25.49 0.41
CA GLY A 168 10.82 24.28 0.87
C GLY A 168 10.96 23.11 -0.11
N HIS A 169 10.76 23.36 -1.41
CA HIS A 169 10.94 22.35 -2.44
C HIS A 169 12.39 21.87 -2.53
N PHE A 170 13.36 22.79 -2.53
CA PHE A 170 14.78 22.44 -2.52
C PHE A 170 15.15 21.57 -1.31
N LEU A 171 14.66 21.92 -0.11
CA LEU A 171 14.93 21.15 1.10
C LEU A 171 14.27 19.78 1.09
N THR A 172 13.06 19.65 0.56
CA THR A 172 12.40 18.33 0.45
C THR A 172 13.17 17.39 -0.48
N ILE A 173 13.67 17.89 -1.62
CA ILE A 173 14.53 17.13 -2.54
C ILE A 173 15.84 16.75 -1.86
N ARG A 174 16.56 17.72 -1.29
CA ARG A 174 17.87 17.48 -0.64
C ARG A 174 17.74 16.52 0.54
N ALA A 175 16.64 16.63 1.29
CA ALA A 175 16.36 15.75 2.42
C ALA A 175 15.89 14.36 2.01
N ARG A 176 15.56 14.14 0.72
CA ARG A 176 15.00 12.89 0.18
C ARG A 176 13.89 12.34 1.08
N VAL A 177 13.01 13.21 1.57
CA VAL A 177 11.96 12.82 2.52
C VAL A 177 11.06 11.80 1.84
N PRO A 178 10.79 10.63 2.45
CA PRO A 178 9.84 9.68 1.90
C PRO A 178 8.49 10.37 1.68
N VAL A 179 8.01 10.37 0.44
CA VAL A 179 6.73 10.99 0.09
C VAL A 179 5.63 10.23 0.82
N MET A 180 4.76 10.93 1.54
CA MET A 180 3.62 10.30 2.20
C MET A 180 2.57 9.96 1.14
N PRO A 181 2.17 8.69 0.99
CA PRO A 181 1.10 8.35 0.06
C PRO A 181 -0.22 8.99 0.52
N VAL A 182 -0.92 9.61 -0.42
CA VAL A 182 -2.20 10.29 -0.14
C VAL A 182 -3.33 9.28 -0.29
N ILE A 183 -3.76 8.71 0.84
CA ILE A 183 -4.88 7.76 0.87
C ILE A 183 -6.16 8.52 1.22
N ARG A 184 -7.17 8.49 0.34
CA ARG A 184 -8.50 9.08 0.61
C ARG A 184 -9.39 8.10 1.37
N GLY A 185 -10.31 8.63 2.19
CA GLY A 185 -11.21 7.82 3.04
C GLY A 185 -12.08 6.85 2.25
N PRO A 186 -12.76 7.31 1.18
CA PRO A 186 -13.60 6.45 0.34
C PRO A 186 -12.85 5.24 -0.26
N TRP A 187 -11.63 5.46 -0.77
CA TRP A 187 -10.82 4.37 -1.33
C TRP A 187 -10.41 3.33 -0.29
N LEU A 188 -10.21 3.74 0.96
CA LEU A 188 -9.95 2.79 2.04
C LEU A 188 -11.18 1.95 2.39
N ASN A 189 -12.38 2.52 2.25
CA ASN A 189 -13.63 1.76 2.39
C ASN A 189 -13.77 0.72 1.29
N GLU A 190 -13.43 1.05 0.06
CA GLU A 190 -13.46 0.11 -1.05
C GLU A 190 -12.53 -1.08 -0.81
N LEU A 191 -11.28 -0.83 -0.40
CA LEU A 191 -10.37 -1.93 -0.01
C LEU A 191 -10.92 -2.76 1.15
N ARG A 192 -11.58 -2.13 2.13
CA ARG A 192 -12.22 -2.85 3.24
C ARG A 192 -13.33 -3.77 2.74
N GLU A 193 -14.19 -3.29 1.83
CA GLU A 193 -15.24 -4.13 1.24
C GLU A 193 -14.65 -5.29 0.46
N ASP A 194 -13.55 -5.09 -0.27
CA ASP A 194 -12.85 -6.16 -0.98
C ASP A 194 -12.33 -7.25 -0.02
N ILE A 195 -11.84 -6.87 1.17
CA ILE A 195 -11.44 -7.80 2.23
C ILE A 195 -12.67 -8.51 2.82
N VAL A 196 -13.76 -7.79 3.09
CA VAL A 196 -15.02 -8.38 3.59
C VAL A 196 -15.56 -9.43 2.62
N ASN A 197 -15.51 -9.17 1.31
CA ASN A 197 -15.96 -10.13 0.30
C ASN A 197 -15.12 -11.40 0.29
N ALA A 198 -13.80 -11.26 0.37
CA ALA A 198 -12.91 -12.42 0.44
C ALA A 198 -13.15 -13.23 1.72
N THR A 199 -13.36 -12.55 2.86
CA THR A 199 -13.72 -13.20 4.13
C THR A 199 -15.08 -13.90 4.04
N LEU A 200 -16.09 -13.29 3.42
CA LEU A 200 -17.41 -13.91 3.21
C LEU A 200 -17.27 -15.21 2.41
N VAL A 201 -16.54 -15.19 1.30
CA VAL A 201 -16.30 -16.39 0.49
C VAL A 201 -15.60 -17.47 1.33
N ALA A 202 -14.60 -17.09 2.13
CA ALA A 202 -13.90 -18.04 2.99
C ALA A 202 -14.82 -18.65 4.08
N ILE A 203 -15.70 -17.86 4.70
CA ILE A 203 -16.71 -18.35 5.66
C ILE A 203 -17.61 -19.38 4.99
N LEU A 204 -18.18 -19.05 3.83
CA LEU A 204 -19.11 -19.92 3.11
C LEU A 204 -18.45 -21.23 2.66
N GLN A 205 -17.21 -21.16 2.16
CA GLN A 205 -16.43 -22.35 1.80
C GLN A 205 -16.14 -23.24 3.02
N ASN A 206 -15.81 -22.64 4.17
CA ASN A 206 -15.57 -23.38 5.40
C ASN A 206 -16.86 -24.03 5.96
N LYS A 207 -18.01 -23.38 5.76
CA LYS A 207 -19.33 -23.97 6.06
C LYS A 207 -19.77 -25.07 5.09
N GLY A 208 -18.99 -25.35 4.04
CA GLY A 208 -19.32 -26.36 3.02
C GLY A 208 -20.37 -25.91 2.01
N VAL A 209 -20.64 -24.60 1.90
CA VAL A 209 -21.57 -24.07 0.89
C VAL A 209 -20.93 -24.21 -0.49
N ALA A 210 -21.65 -24.86 -1.42
CA ALA A 210 -21.21 -25.00 -2.80
C ALA A 210 -21.34 -23.66 -3.53
N LEU A 211 -20.21 -22.98 -3.73
CA LEU A 211 -20.12 -21.75 -4.52
C LEU A 211 -19.56 -22.06 -5.90
N ASP A 212 -20.14 -21.46 -6.94
CA ASP A 212 -19.59 -21.57 -8.28
C ASP A 212 -18.26 -20.83 -8.40
N ALA A 213 -17.39 -21.30 -9.30
CA ALA A 213 -16.04 -20.76 -9.46
C ALA A 213 -16.02 -19.27 -9.82
N ARG A 214 -17.04 -18.76 -10.55
CA ARG A 214 -17.10 -17.34 -10.93
C ARG A 214 -17.42 -16.45 -9.75
N THR A 215 -18.34 -16.87 -8.87
CA THR A 215 -18.66 -16.15 -7.64
C THR A 215 -17.48 -16.13 -6.67
N VAL A 216 -16.78 -17.27 -6.52
CA VAL A 216 -15.55 -17.34 -5.71
C VAL A 216 -14.50 -16.37 -6.25
N ALA A 217 -14.24 -16.38 -7.56
CA ALA A 217 -13.28 -15.48 -8.19
C ALA A 217 -13.68 -14.01 -8.02
N ALA A 218 -14.96 -13.68 -8.23
CA ALA A 218 -15.47 -12.32 -8.04
C ALA A 218 -15.34 -11.83 -6.59
N GLY A 219 -15.61 -12.69 -5.60
CA GLY A 219 -15.48 -12.32 -4.19
C GLY A 219 -14.03 -12.21 -3.72
N ARG A 220 -13.09 -12.94 -4.34
CA ARG A 220 -11.66 -12.90 -3.98
C ARG A 220 -10.84 -11.90 -4.77
N CYS A 221 -11.30 -11.44 -5.93
CA CYS A 221 -10.50 -10.64 -6.86
C CYS A 221 -9.87 -9.40 -6.22
N GLY A 222 -10.61 -8.69 -5.37
CA GLY A 222 -10.10 -7.50 -4.69
C GLY A 222 -9.00 -7.83 -3.69
N TRP A 223 -9.16 -8.89 -2.89
CA TRP A 223 -8.12 -9.36 -1.98
C TRP A 223 -6.87 -9.86 -2.72
N GLU A 224 -7.04 -10.60 -3.81
CA GLU A 224 -5.93 -11.07 -4.64
C GLU A 224 -5.19 -9.91 -5.31
N SER A 225 -5.91 -8.86 -5.71
CA SER A 225 -5.34 -7.62 -6.22
C SER A 225 -4.51 -6.89 -5.14
N ILE A 226 -5.00 -6.82 -3.90
CA ILE A 226 -4.27 -6.25 -2.75
C ILE A 226 -2.98 -7.05 -2.50
N GLN A 227 -3.06 -8.38 -2.47
CA GLN A 227 -1.90 -9.24 -2.28
C GLN A 227 -0.86 -9.06 -3.39
N ALA A 228 -1.30 -8.95 -4.65
CA ALA A 228 -0.42 -8.68 -5.78
C ALA A 228 0.29 -7.33 -5.66
N ALA A 229 -0.43 -6.28 -5.26
CA ALA A 229 0.14 -4.96 -5.03
C ALA A 229 1.18 -4.96 -3.90
N SER A 230 0.86 -5.59 -2.76
CA SER A 230 1.80 -5.69 -1.63
C SER A 230 3.06 -6.49 -1.99
N LYS A 231 2.92 -7.59 -2.76
CA LYS A 231 4.09 -8.33 -3.28
C LYS A 231 4.96 -7.46 -4.18
N ALA A 232 4.35 -6.64 -5.05
CA ALA A 232 5.10 -5.73 -5.91
C ALA A 232 5.84 -4.65 -5.10
N VAL A 233 5.21 -4.08 -4.07
CA VAL A 233 5.87 -3.12 -3.15
C VAL A 233 7.01 -3.79 -2.39
N ALA A 234 6.81 -5.00 -1.87
CA ALA A 234 7.86 -5.76 -1.20
C ALA A 234 9.07 -6.03 -2.12
N ALA A 235 8.83 -6.33 -3.40
CA ALA A 235 9.89 -6.55 -4.39
C ALA A 235 10.71 -5.28 -4.69
N LEU A 236 10.18 -4.08 -4.46
CA LEU A 236 10.93 -2.82 -4.59
C LEU A 236 11.84 -2.53 -3.39
N HIS A 237 11.58 -3.20 -2.25
CA HIS A 237 12.32 -3.02 -1.01
C HIS A 237 13.34 -4.13 -0.73
N GLY A 238 13.29 -5.23 -1.49
CA GLY A 238 14.26 -6.35 -1.47
C GLY A 238 15.40 -6.16 -2.45
#